data_AF-A0A2V4MRU6-F1
#
_entry.id   AF-A0A2V4MRU6-F1
#
_cell.length_a   1.000
_cell.length_b   1.000
_cell.length_c   1.000
_cell.angle_alpha   90.00
_cell.angle_beta   90.00
_cell.angle_gamma   90.00
#
_symmetry.space_group_name_H-M   'P 1'
#
loop_
_entity.id
_entity.type
_entity.pdbx_description
1 polymer ?
#
loop_
_entity_poly.entity_id
_entity_poly.type
_entity_poly.pdbx_seq_one_letter_code
_entity_poly.pdbx_strand_id
1 'polypeptide(L)' 'AARGTARPGGFGLHGMRERIAALGGHLTVESAPGEGTVVAVSLPLAGALPPVAGAVDVVGAGEAR' A
#
# COMPACT_ATOMS: atom_id res chain seq x y z
N ALA A 1 -2.75 4.20 26.03
CA ALA A 1 -2.33 4.55 24.66
C ALA A 1 -3.10 5.81 24.22
N ALA A 2 -2.41 6.89 23.86
CA ALA A 2 -3.05 8.11 23.43
C ALA A 2 -3.71 7.89 22.06
N ARG A 3 -5.04 8.04 21.98
CA ARG A 3 -5.76 8.09 20.70
C ARG A 3 -5.39 9.40 20.01
N GLY A 4 -4.74 9.33 18.84
CA GLY A 4 -4.62 10.49 17.97
C GLY A 4 -6.02 10.92 17.54
N THR A 5 -6.42 12.16 17.84
CA THR A 5 -7.71 12.66 17.38
C THR A 5 -7.56 12.97 15.89
N ALA A 6 -8.28 12.23 15.04
CA ALA A 6 -8.41 12.63 13.65
C ALA A 6 -9.13 13.97 13.65
N ARG A 7 -8.45 15.06 13.26
CA ARG A 7 -9.12 16.35 13.10
C ARG A 7 -10.18 16.20 12.01
N PRO A 8 -11.45 16.56 12.27
CA PRO A 8 -12.46 16.65 11.23
C PRO A 8 -11.93 17.57 10.12
N GLY A 9 -11.90 17.09 8.88
CA GLY A 9 -11.38 17.85 7.74
C GLY A 9 -9.87 17.81 7.52
N GLY A 10 -9.13 16.86 8.11
CA GLY A 10 -7.72 16.66 7.78
C GLY A 10 -7.50 16.31 6.29
N PHE A 11 -6.56 17.00 5.64
CA PHE A 11 -6.29 16.82 4.20
C PHE A 11 -5.45 15.58 3.86
N GLY A 12 -5.03 14.78 4.84
CA GLY A 12 -4.10 13.66 4.63
C GLY A 12 -4.60 12.64 3.60
N LEU A 13 -5.79 12.07 3.82
CA LEU A 13 -6.39 11.12 2.89
C LEU A 13 -6.82 11.76 1.57
N HIS A 14 -7.34 12.98 1.63
CA HIS A 14 -7.72 13.72 0.42
C HIS A 14 -6.52 13.95 -0.50
N GLY A 15 -5.44 14.53 0.01
CA GLY A 15 -4.20 14.76 -0.73
C GLY A 15 -3.46 13.46 -1.08
N MET A 16 -3.64 12.37 -0.33
CA MET A 16 -3.17 11.04 -0.78
C MET A 16 -3.93 10.57 -2.02
N ARG A 17 -5.27 10.67 -2.04
CA ARG A 17 -6.09 10.28 -3.19
C ARG A 17 -5.72 11.09 -4.43
N GLU A 18 -5.56 12.41 -4.30
CA GLU A 18 -5.13 13.28 -5.41
C GLU A 18 -3.77 12.86 -5.99
N ARG A 19 -2.77 12.66 -5.12
CA ARG A 19 -1.41 12.24 -5.55
C ARG A 19 -1.40 10.87 -6.23
N ILE A 20 -2.16 9.92 -5.69
CA ILE A 20 -2.22 8.55 -6.23
C ILE A 20 -2.95 8.54 -7.58
N ALA A 21 -4.04 9.30 -7.71
CA ALA A 21 -4.75 9.45 -8.97
C ALA A 21 -3.86 10.11 -10.04
N ALA A 22 -3.08 11.13 -9.67
CA ALA A 22 -2.13 11.79 -10.58
C ALA A 22 -1.03 10.83 -11.08
N LEU A 23 -0.70 9.78 -10.32
CA LEU A 23 0.25 8.73 -10.70
C LEU A 23 -0.42 7.52 -11.38
N GLY A 24 -1.72 7.58 -11.68
CA GLY A 24 -2.45 6.47 -12.30
C GLY A 24 -2.63 5.25 -11.39
N GLY A 25 -2.55 5.44 -10.08
CA GLY A 25 -2.67 4.38 -9.09
C GLY A 25 -4.05 4.27 -8.43
N HIS A 26 -4.12 3.39 -7.44
CA HIS A 26 -5.33 3.14 -6.65
C HIS A 26 -5.04 3.16 -5.15
N LEU A 27 -6.02 3.62 -4.37
CA LEU A 27 -5.96 3.67 -2.89
C LEU A 27 -7.20 3.03 -2.30
N THR A 28 -7.00 2.09 -1.38
CA THR A 28 -8.06 1.51 -0.54
C THR A 28 -7.80 1.82 0.93
N VAL A 29 -8.89 1.95 1.69
CA VAL A 29 -8.85 2.14 3.14
C VAL A 29 -9.85 1.19 3.75
N GLU A 30 -9.38 0.36 4.66
CA GLU A 30 -10.19 -0.59 5.40
C GLU A 30 -10.03 -0.28 6.89
N SER A 31 -11.15 -0.14 7.59
CA SER A 31 -11.13 0.15 9.03
C SER A 31 -12.36 -0.42 9.70
N ALA A 32 -12.16 -1.00 10.87
CA ALA A 32 -13.23 -1.46 11.73
C ALA A 32 -12.94 -1.10 13.20
N PRO A 33 -13.97 -0.78 14.02
CA PRO A 33 -13.77 -0.47 15.44
C PRO A 33 -13.06 -1.61 16.17
N GLY A 34 -11.94 -1.31 16.84
CA GLY A 34 -11.16 -2.31 17.59
C GLY A 34 -10.16 -3.11 16.75
N GLU A 35 -10.25 -3.09 15.42
CA GLU A 35 -9.31 -3.79 14.51
C GLU A 35 -8.21 -2.87 13.96
N GLY A 36 -8.42 -1.55 14.04
CA GLY A 36 -7.48 -0.55 13.55
C GLY A 36 -7.81 -0.09 12.13
N THR A 37 -6.79 0.27 11.37
CA THR A 37 -6.97 0.84 10.02
C THR A 37 -5.81 0.43 9.12
N VAL A 38 -6.17 -0.05 7.93
CA VAL A 38 -5.23 -0.38 6.85
C VAL A 38 -5.44 0.63 5.73
N VAL A 39 -4.33 1.16 5.21
CA VAL A 39 -4.31 2.01 4.01
C VAL A 39 -3.40 1.31 3.01
N ALA A 40 -3.96 0.88 1.88
CA ALA A 40 -3.19 0.24 0.82
C ALA A 40 -3.15 1.12 -0.43
N VAL A 41 -2.02 1.08 -1.13
CA VAL A 41 -1.78 1.86 -2.34
C VAL A 41 -1.14 0.96 -3.38
N SER A 42 -1.64 1.03 -4.61
CA SER A 42 -1.04 0.41 -5.79
C SER A 42 -0.68 1.51 -6.79
N LEU A 43 0.57 1.52 -7.26
CA LEU A 43 1.05 2.46 -8.27
C LEU A 43 1.65 1.67 -9.43
N PRO A 44 1.45 2.09 -10.69
CA PRO A 44 2.23 1.60 -11.80
C PRO A 44 3.73 1.85 -11.56
N LEU A 45 4.58 0.84 -11.78
CA LEU A 45 6.03 1.02 -11.75
C LEU A 45 6.46 1.67 -13.07
N ALA A 46 6.86 2.93 -13.02
CA ALA A 46 7.40 3.63 -14.19
C ALA A 46 8.78 3.06 -14.54
N GLY A 47 8.88 2.42 -15.71
CA GLY A 47 10.10 1.79 -16.17
C GLY A 47 10.40 0.52 -15.38
N ALA A 48 9.80 -0.60 -15.79
CA ALA A 48 10.37 -1.89 -15.48
C ALA A 48 11.84 -1.84 -15.91
N LEU A 49 12.75 -1.81 -14.94
CA LEU A 49 14.13 -2.15 -15.22
C LEU A 49 14.06 -3.48 -15.99
N PRO A 50 14.78 -3.64 -17.11
CA PRO A 50 14.86 -4.94 -17.75
C PRO A 50 15.17 -5.95 -16.65
N PRO A 51 14.48 -7.10 -16.58
CA PRO A 51 14.69 -8.06 -15.53
C PRO A 51 16.19 -8.30 -15.44
N VAL A 52 16.80 -7.90 -14.31
CA VAL A 52 18.19 -8.25 -14.06
C VAL A 52 18.19 -9.78 -14.08
N ALA A 53 18.86 -10.37 -15.07
CA ALA A 53 18.99 -11.81 -15.17
C ALA A 53 19.64 -12.28 -13.86
N GLY A 54 18.82 -12.80 -12.93
CA GLY A 54 19.22 -12.98 -11.54
C GLY A 54 18.21 -12.54 -10.47
N ALA A 55 16.96 -12.19 -10.83
CA ALA A 55 15.88 -12.23 -9.84
C ALA A 55 15.79 -13.66 -9.30
N VAL A 56 16.30 -13.86 -8.08
CA VAL A 56 16.33 -15.15 -7.41
C VAL A 56 14.90 -15.67 -7.25
N ASP A 57 14.60 -16.81 -7.89
CA ASP A 57 13.43 -17.59 -7.54
C ASP A 57 13.51 -17.89 -6.04
N VAL A 58 12.51 -17.46 -5.28
CA VAL A 58 12.30 -18.00 -3.93
C VAL A 58 11.92 -19.45 -4.14
N VAL A 59 12.91 -20.35 -4.04
CA VAL A 59 12.69 -21.79 -4.00
C VAL A 59 11.67 -22.03 -2.90
N GLY A 60 10.51 -22.56 -3.29
CA GLY A 60 9.46 -22.96 -2.37
C GLY A 60 10.07 -23.80 -1.27
N ALA A 61 9.81 -23.40 -0.01
CA ALA A 61 9.97 -24.30 1.12
C ALA A 61 9.05 -25.48 0.83
N GLY A 62 9.64 -26.56 0.32
CA GLY A 62 8.95 -27.82 0.10
C GLY A 62 8.35 -28.28 1.43
N GLU A 63 7.03 -28.42 1.45
CA GLU A 63 6.33 -29.19 2.46
C GLU A 63 6.81 -30.66 2.43
N ALA A 64 7.05 -31.17 3.63
CA ALA A 64 6.86 -32.55 4.08
C ALA A 64 7.32 -33.69 3.16
N ARG A 65 8.47 -34.28 3.48
CA ARG A 65 8.59 -35.59 4.15
C ARG A 65 10.04 -35.90 4.53
#